data_AF-A0A7C3GM53-F1
#
_entry.id   AF-A0A7C3GM53-F1
#
_cell.length_a   1.000
_cell.length_b   1.000
_cell.length_c   1.000
_cell.angle_alpha   90.00
_cell.angle_beta   90.00
_cell.angle_gamma   90.00
#
_symmetry.space_group_name_H-M   'P 1'
#
loop_
_entity.id
_entity.type
_entity.pdbx_description
1 polymer ?
#
loop_
_entity_poly.entity_id
_entity_poly.type
_entity_poly.pdbx_seq_one_letter_code
_entity_poly.pdbx_strand_id
1 'polypeptide(L)'
;MKKLIRKKYTFLRVLAKIFIVLLLLPLVYNYIPVKKGKSTFYLPSSDINTVIDTLKENGYGVSDIDKIMLQYFKTPKKGWYTVKKTPKKRFKFFEQLSQKKEKTIRVKLYAGENSIELTKRLAKNLHLNHKKLLQEYRRLTKYLEGDIFAGYYQVS
;
A
#
# COMPACT_ATOMS: atom_id res chain seq x y z
N MET A 1 -6.41 -58.91 -11.53
CA MET A 1 -6.49 -57.61 -12.24
C MET A 1 -7.52 -56.62 -11.66
N LYS A 2 -8.77 -57.01 -11.37
CA LYS A 2 -9.82 -56.12 -10.83
C LYS A 2 -9.47 -55.39 -9.51
N LYS A 3 -8.75 -56.03 -8.58
CA LYS A 3 -8.32 -55.42 -7.30
C LYS A 3 -7.34 -54.25 -7.47
N LEU A 4 -6.41 -54.33 -8.43
CA LEU A 4 -5.43 -53.27 -8.73
C LEU A 4 -6.11 -52.04 -9.35
N ILE A 5 -7.06 -52.25 -10.26
CA ILE A 5 -7.85 -51.18 -10.87
C ILE A 5 -8.70 -50.46 -9.81
N ARG A 6 -9.33 -51.22 -8.90
CA ARG A 6 -10.13 -50.66 -7.80
C ARG A 6 -9.30 -49.85 -6.79
N LYS A 7 -8.07 -50.29 -6.48
CA LYS A 7 -7.14 -49.54 -5.59
C LYS A 7 -6.68 -48.23 -6.25
N LYS A 8 -6.33 -48.25 -7.54
CA LYS A 8 -5.99 -47.04 -8.32
C LYS A 8 -7.17 -46.05 -8.39
N TYR A 9 -8.38 -46.53 -8.64
CA TYR A 9 -9.59 -45.70 -8.66
C TYR A 9 -9.90 -45.05 -7.30
N THR A 10 -9.70 -45.80 -6.21
CA THR A 10 -9.89 -45.29 -4.84
C THR A 10 -8.86 -44.21 -4.52
N PHE A 11 -7.59 -44.41 -4.88
CA PHE A 11 -6.54 -43.41 -4.72
C PHE A 11 -6.83 -42.14 -5.54
N LEU A 12 -7.22 -42.28 -6.81
CA LEU A 12 -7.54 -41.15 -7.69
C LEU A 12 -8.75 -40.35 -7.16
N ARG A 13 -9.77 -41.01 -6.61
CA ARG A 13 -10.89 -40.35 -5.93
C ARG A 13 -10.44 -39.53 -4.71
N VAL A 14 -9.53 -40.05 -3.89
CA VAL A 14 -9.00 -39.33 -2.72
C VAL A 14 -8.18 -38.13 -3.16
N LEU A 15 -7.31 -38.30 -4.17
CA LEU A 15 -6.51 -37.20 -4.72
C LEU A 15 -7.39 -36.09 -5.29
N ALA A 16 -8.45 -36.44 -6.04
CA ALA A 16 -9.40 -35.48 -6.57
C ALA A 16 -10.12 -34.70 -5.44
N LYS A 17 -10.51 -35.35 -4.34
CA LYS A 17 -11.10 -34.67 -3.18
C LYS A 17 -10.13 -33.68 -2.54
N ILE A 18 -8.87 -34.08 -2.33
CA ILE A 18 -7.83 -33.20 -1.77
C ILE A 18 -7.61 -32.00 -2.69
N PHE A 19 -7.55 -32.23 -4.00
CA PHE A 19 -7.40 -31.17 -4.99
C PHE A 19 -8.57 -30.17 -4.96
N ILE A 20 -9.80 -30.64 -4.86
CA ILE A 20 -10.99 -29.78 -4.72
C ILE A 20 -10.90 -28.94 -3.45
N VAL A 21 -10.53 -29.53 -2.31
CA VAL A 21 -10.37 -28.80 -1.06
C VAL A 21 -9.29 -27.72 -1.19
N LEU A 22 -8.15 -28.06 -1.80
CA LEU A 22 -7.06 -27.12 -2.04
C LEU A 22 -7.49 -25.93 -2.91
N LEU A 23 -8.35 -26.17 -3.92
CA LEU A 23 -8.88 -25.15 -4.81
C LEU A 23 -9.90 -24.23 -4.11
N LEU A 24 -10.65 -24.76 -3.13
CA LEU A 24 -11.63 -23.99 -2.35
C LEU A 24 -10.97 -23.06 -1.32
N LEU A 25 -9.82 -23.42 -0.75
CA LEU A 25 -9.11 -22.60 0.25
C LEU A 25 -8.88 -21.13 -0.17
N PRO A 26 -8.29 -20.82 -1.35
CA PRO A 26 -8.07 -19.43 -1.77
C PRO A 26 -9.39 -18.68 -2.02
N LEU A 27 -10.46 -19.38 -2.42
CA LEU A 27 -11.78 -18.77 -2.57
C LEU A 27 -12.31 -18.32 -1.21
N VAL A 28 -12.30 -19.20 -0.20
CA VAL A 28 -12.73 -18.87 1.17
C VAL A 28 -11.88 -17.72 1.74
N TYR A 29 -10.56 -17.80 1.60
CA TYR A 29 -9.65 -16.74 2.03
C TYR A 29 -10.02 -15.38 1.41
N ASN A 30 -10.36 -15.34 0.13
CA ASN A 30 -10.73 -14.10 -0.56
C ASN A 30 -12.04 -13.47 -0.03
N TYR A 31 -12.95 -14.29 0.50
CA TYR A 31 -14.22 -13.83 1.07
C TYR A 31 -14.09 -13.25 2.48
N ILE A 32 -12.96 -13.45 3.17
CA ILE A 32 -12.71 -12.89 4.50
C ILE A 32 -12.23 -11.42 4.34
N PRO A 33 -13.04 -10.40 4.67
CA PRO A 33 -12.64 -9.01 4.49
C PRO A 33 -11.52 -8.63 5.46
N VAL A 34 -10.67 -7.68 5.04
CA VAL A 34 -9.66 -7.09 5.94
C VAL A 34 -10.34 -6.04 6.82
N LYS A 35 -10.13 -6.13 8.14
CA LYS A 35 -10.61 -5.09 9.08
C LYS A 35 -9.95 -3.76 8.74
N LYS A 36 -10.74 -2.68 8.67
CA LYS A 36 -10.26 -1.34 8.32
C LYS A 36 -9.40 -0.74 9.44
N GLY A 37 -8.22 -0.25 9.07
CA GLY A 37 -7.34 0.56 9.91
C GLY A 37 -7.34 2.04 9.52
N LYS A 38 -6.25 2.75 9.85
CA LYS A 38 -6.01 4.16 9.49
C LYS A 38 -6.01 4.35 7.98
N SER A 39 -6.64 5.43 7.52
CA SER A 39 -6.79 5.70 6.09
C SER A 39 -5.47 6.02 5.38
N THR A 40 -4.51 6.64 6.05
CA THR A 40 -3.22 7.02 5.46
C THR A 40 -2.08 6.56 6.34
N PHE A 41 -1.07 5.93 5.75
CA PHE A 41 0.11 5.43 6.46
C PHE A 41 1.33 5.37 5.54
N TYR A 42 2.51 5.36 6.16
CA TYR A 42 3.78 5.19 5.46
C TYR A 42 4.25 3.74 5.59
N LEU A 43 4.60 3.15 4.45
CA LEU A 43 5.23 1.84 4.39
C LEU A 43 6.76 2.01 4.26
N PRO A 44 7.56 1.61 5.27
CA PRO A 44 9.00 1.91 5.30
C PRO A 44 9.84 0.98 4.42
N SER A 45 9.34 -0.22 4.11
CA SER A 45 10.02 -1.23 3.29
C SER A 45 9.02 -2.07 2.49
N SER A 46 9.49 -2.68 1.41
CA SER A 46 8.71 -3.64 0.61
C SER A 46 8.85 -5.09 1.11
N ASP A 47 9.59 -5.30 2.21
CA ASP A 47 9.71 -6.60 2.87
C ASP A 47 8.35 -7.05 3.44
N ILE A 48 8.06 -8.34 3.31
CA ILE A 48 6.73 -8.91 3.65
C ILE A 48 6.43 -8.78 5.14
N ASN A 49 7.41 -9.03 6.01
CA ASN A 49 7.18 -8.90 7.45
C ASN A 49 6.93 -7.45 7.81
N THR A 50 7.77 -6.55 7.30
CA THR A 50 7.60 -5.11 7.50
C THR A 50 6.23 -4.61 7.02
N VAL A 51 5.75 -5.10 5.86
CA VAL A 51 4.42 -4.76 5.33
C VAL A 51 3.32 -5.21 6.28
N ILE A 52 3.36 -6.45 6.75
CA ILE A 52 2.35 -6.99 7.66
C ILE A 52 2.39 -6.26 9.00
N ASP A 53 3.57 -6.00 9.54
CA ASP A 53 3.72 -5.31 10.82
C ASP A 53 3.23 -3.86 10.73
N THR A 54 3.61 -3.14 9.67
CA THR A 54 3.08 -1.79 9.40
C THR A 54 1.55 -1.81 9.28
N LEU A 55 0.96 -2.78 8.59
CA LEU A 55 -0.49 -2.90 8.48
C LEU A 55 -1.15 -3.19 9.84
N LYS A 56 -0.58 -4.07 10.67
CA LYS A 56 -1.06 -4.35 12.03
C LYS A 56 -0.99 -3.10 12.91
N GLU A 57 0.14 -2.39 12.92
CA GLU A 57 0.34 -1.15 13.68
C GLU A 57 -0.65 -0.05 13.28
N ASN A 58 -1.03 -0.01 12.00
CA ASN A 58 -2.04 0.90 11.49
C ASN A 58 -3.49 0.39 11.66
N GLY A 59 -3.69 -0.71 12.38
CA GLY A 59 -5.00 -1.23 12.79
C GLY A 59 -5.71 -2.13 11.78
N TYR A 60 -5.01 -2.59 10.73
CA TYR A 60 -5.57 -3.52 9.76
C TYR A 60 -5.55 -4.96 10.29
N GLY A 61 -6.64 -5.68 10.02
CA GLY A 61 -6.80 -7.10 10.40
C GLY A 61 -6.07 -8.04 9.44
N VAL A 62 -4.74 -8.03 9.51
CA VAL A 62 -3.86 -8.93 8.74
C VAL A 62 -3.43 -10.14 9.57
N SER A 63 -3.25 -11.27 8.91
CA SER A 63 -2.90 -12.57 9.51
C SER A 63 -1.66 -13.17 8.83
N ASP A 64 -1.09 -14.24 9.41
CA ASP A 64 0.11 -14.85 8.85
C ASP A 64 -0.13 -15.55 7.51
N ILE A 65 -1.38 -15.91 7.20
CA ILE A 65 -1.78 -16.41 5.88
C ILE A 65 -1.52 -15.33 4.80
N ASP A 66 -1.63 -14.05 5.15
CA ASP A 66 -1.34 -12.95 4.24
C ASP A 66 0.14 -12.90 3.84
N LYS A 67 1.06 -13.36 4.72
CA LYS A 67 2.48 -13.46 4.38
C LYS A 67 2.69 -14.42 3.22
N ILE A 68 2.04 -15.59 3.29
CA ILE A 68 2.09 -16.61 2.24
C ILE A 68 1.50 -16.03 0.95
N MET A 69 0.37 -15.33 1.03
CA MET A 69 -0.21 -14.63 -0.12
C MET A 69 0.79 -13.63 -0.72
N LEU A 70 1.41 -12.77 0.08
CA LEU A 70 2.37 -11.79 -0.39
C LEU A 70 3.67 -12.39 -0.95
N GLN A 71 4.04 -13.62 -0.57
CA GLN A 71 5.19 -14.33 -1.14
C GLN A 71 4.95 -14.79 -2.58
N TYR A 72 3.74 -15.27 -2.89
CA TYR A 72 3.38 -15.74 -4.23
C TYR A 72 2.84 -14.62 -5.12
N PHE A 73 2.29 -13.55 -4.53
CA PHE A 73 1.75 -12.39 -5.23
C PHE A 73 2.70 -11.18 -5.13
N LYS A 74 2.23 -10.02 -5.59
CA LYS A 74 3.02 -8.80 -5.63
C LYS A 74 3.01 -8.09 -4.28
N THR A 75 4.19 -7.81 -3.72
CA THR A 75 4.33 -7.00 -2.51
C THR A 75 4.14 -5.50 -2.78
N PRO A 76 3.53 -4.75 -1.84
CA PRO A 76 3.51 -3.29 -1.89
C PRO A 76 4.92 -2.72 -1.83
N LYS A 77 5.15 -1.61 -2.55
CA LYS A 77 6.44 -0.92 -2.56
C LYS A 77 6.51 0.12 -1.45
N LYS A 78 7.69 0.34 -0.87
CA LYS A 78 7.95 1.47 0.05
C LYS A 78 7.31 2.79 -0.39
N GLY A 79 6.62 3.48 0.52
CA GLY A 79 6.03 4.79 0.27
C GLY A 79 4.76 5.09 1.06
N TRP A 80 4.16 6.25 0.78
CA TRP A 80 2.89 6.66 1.35
C TRP A 80 1.70 6.01 0.63
N TYR A 81 0.71 5.64 1.44
CA TYR A 81 -0.50 4.96 1.00
C TYR A 81 -1.73 5.61 1.60
N THR A 82 -2.75 5.86 0.78
CA THR A 82 -4.07 6.31 1.22
C THR A 82 -5.16 5.34 0.77
N VAL A 83 -5.74 4.63 1.73
CA VAL A 83 -6.81 3.65 1.57
C VAL A 83 -8.16 4.32 1.89
N LYS A 84 -8.83 4.86 0.86
CA LYS A 84 -10.15 5.51 1.01
C LYS A 84 -11.24 4.54 1.47
N LYS A 85 -11.25 3.33 0.91
CA LYS A 85 -12.24 2.29 1.19
C LYS A 85 -11.58 0.92 1.15
N THR A 86 -11.66 0.18 2.25
CA THR A 86 -11.19 -1.20 2.30
C THR A 86 -12.08 -2.08 1.42
N PRO A 87 -11.53 -2.80 0.42
CA PRO A 87 -12.30 -3.73 -0.39
C PRO A 87 -12.93 -4.84 0.45
N LYS A 88 -14.10 -5.33 0.02
CA LYS A 88 -14.75 -6.51 0.62
C LYS A 88 -13.94 -7.79 0.44
N LYS A 89 -13.16 -7.88 -0.64
CA LYS A 89 -12.36 -9.06 -1.01
C LYS A 89 -10.90 -8.87 -0.60
N ARG A 90 -10.33 -9.88 0.05
CA ARG A 90 -8.96 -9.83 0.60
C ARG A 90 -7.89 -9.68 -0.49
N PHE A 91 -8.00 -10.40 -1.59
CA PHE A 91 -7.05 -10.25 -2.71
C PHE A 91 -7.11 -8.86 -3.32
N LYS A 92 -8.30 -8.28 -3.44
CA LYS A 92 -8.48 -6.93 -3.99
C LYS A 92 -7.89 -5.86 -3.07
N PHE A 93 -7.88 -6.07 -1.75
CA PHE A 93 -7.20 -5.19 -0.81
C PHE A 93 -5.69 -5.15 -1.08
N PHE A 94 -5.03 -6.31 -1.13
CA PHE A 94 -3.59 -6.39 -1.38
C PHE A 94 -3.24 -5.95 -2.81
N GLU A 95 -4.04 -6.28 -3.81
CA GLU A 95 -3.87 -5.81 -5.19
C GLU A 95 -3.87 -4.28 -5.26
N GLN A 96 -4.85 -3.63 -4.61
CA GLN A 96 -4.92 -2.17 -4.57
C GLN A 96 -3.72 -1.57 -3.83
N LEU A 97 -3.27 -2.19 -2.75
CA LEU A 97 -2.10 -1.73 -2.02
C LEU A 97 -0.80 -1.89 -2.84
N SER A 98 -0.72 -2.92 -3.66
CA SER A 98 0.44 -3.15 -4.55
C SER A 98 0.45 -2.28 -5.80
N GLN A 99 -0.70 -1.71 -6.19
CA GLN A 99 -0.83 -0.84 -7.37
C GLN A 99 -0.91 0.66 -7.04
N LYS A 100 -1.64 1.04 -5.98
CA LYS A 100 -2.01 2.43 -5.66
C LYS A 100 -1.12 3.01 -4.57
N LYS A 101 0.12 3.34 -4.92
CA LYS A 101 0.99 4.21 -4.11
C LYS A 101 0.57 5.68 -4.32
N GLU A 102 0.70 6.52 -3.31
CA GLU A 102 0.60 7.97 -3.53
C GLU A 102 1.66 8.44 -4.51
N LYS A 103 1.24 9.34 -5.42
CA LYS A 103 2.12 9.85 -6.47
C LYS A 103 3.16 10.75 -5.82
N THR A 104 4.35 10.23 -5.59
CA THR A 104 5.48 11.05 -5.16
C THR A 104 5.83 12.04 -6.27
N ILE A 105 5.66 13.32 -5.99
CA ILE A 105 5.98 14.43 -6.88
C ILE A 105 7.38 14.94 -6.52
N ARG A 106 8.26 14.97 -7.52
CA ARG A 106 9.57 15.61 -7.39
C ARG A 106 9.40 17.10 -7.59
N VAL A 107 9.83 17.88 -6.60
CA VAL A 107 9.78 19.34 -6.64
C VAL A 107 11.18 19.91 -6.55
N LYS A 108 11.47 20.89 -7.40
CA LYS A 108 12.72 21.63 -7.40
C LYS A 108 12.52 22.96 -6.68
N LEU A 109 13.39 23.26 -5.73
CA LEU A 109 13.51 24.58 -5.10
C LEU A 109 14.69 25.29 -5.73
N TYR A 110 14.46 26.48 -6.26
CA TYR A 110 15.49 27.29 -6.91
C TYR A 110 16.14 28.21 -5.87
N ALA A 111 17.45 28.41 -5.99
CA ALA A 111 18.15 29.37 -5.14
C ALA A 111 17.68 30.80 -5.48
N GLY A 112 17.43 31.61 -4.46
CA GLY A 112 16.98 33.00 -4.61
C GLY A 112 15.50 33.17 -4.97
N GLU A 113 14.71 32.09 -5.01
CA GLU A 113 13.25 32.17 -5.17
C GLU A 113 12.60 32.67 -3.88
N ASN A 114 11.68 33.64 -3.99
CA ASN A 114 10.97 34.16 -2.83
C ASN A 114 9.82 33.22 -2.39
N SER A 115 9.41 33.33 -1.13
CA SER A 115 8.41 32.48 -0.49
C SER A 115 7.06 32.53 -1.19
N ILE A 116 6.68 33.68 -1.76
CA ILE A 116 5.40 33.86 -2.47
C ILE A 116 5.41 33.12 -3.81
N GLU A 117 6.46 33.28 -4.61
CA GLU A 117 6.64 32.59 -5.89
C GLU A 117 6.78 31.09 -5.69
N LEU A 118 7.59 30.68 -4.72
CA LEU A 118 7.78 29.29 -4.33
C LEU A 118 6.43 28.67 -3.97
N THR A 119 5.70 29.25 -3.01
CA THR A 119 4.41 28.69 -2.56
C THR A 119 3.35 28.74 -3.64
N LYS A 120 3.31 29.78 -4.50
CA LYS A 120 2.42 29.85 -5.66
C LYS A 120 2.69 28.72 -6.66
N ARG A 121 3.98 28.49 -7.00
CA ARG A 121 4.40 27.43 -7.92
C ARG A 121 4.15 26.04 -7.34
N LEU A 122 4.50 25.81 -6.08
CA LEU A 122 4.23 24.56 -5.37
C LEU A 122 2.72 24.30 -5.28
N ALA A 123 1.92 25.31 -4.94
CA ALA A 123 0.47 25.18 -4.89
C ALA A 123 -0.12 24.78 -6.24
N LYS A 124 0.37 25.37 -7.34
CA LYS A 124 -0.03 24.99 -8.70
C LYS A 124 0.36 23.56 -9.03
N ASN A 125 1.60 23.18 -8.76
CA ASN A 125 2.15 21.86 -9.12
C ASN A 125 1.55 20.71 -8.29
N LEU A 126 1.19 20.99 -7.04
CA LEU A 126 0.65 20.01 -6.09
C LEU A 126 -0.89 20.11 -5.96
N HIS A 127 -1.54 20.98 -6.73
CA HIS A 127 -2.98 21.27 -6.65
C HIS A 127 -3.45 21.65 -5.23
N LEU A 128 -2.63 22.42 -4.49
CA LEU A 128 -2.92 22.90 -3.15
C LEU A 128 -3.51 24.31 -3.16
N ASN A 129 -4.13 24.70 -2.05
CA ASN A 129 -4.55 26.09 -1.85
C ASN A 129 -3.34 26.97 -1.50
N HIS A 130 -3.00 27.90 -2.39
CA HIS A 130 -1.87 28.82 -2.22
C HIS A 130 -1.92 29.62 -0.91
N LYS A 131 -3.07 30.19 -0.55
CA LYS A 131 -3.20 31.01 0.67
C LYS A 131 -2.90 30.19 1.93
N LYS A 132 -3.46 28.98 1.98
CA LYS A 132 -3.23 28.06 3.11
C LYS A 132 -1.77 27.60 3.16
N LEU A 133 -1.17 27.30 2.01
CA LEU A 133 0.24 26.89 1.94
C LEU A 133 1.19 27.99 2.41
N LEU A 134 0.96 29.23 1.96
CA LEU A 134 1.75 30.39 2.38
C LEU A 134 1.59 30.68 3.87
N GLN A 135 0.37 30.53 4.41
CA GLN A 135 0.11 30.69 5.85
C GLN A 135 0.88 29.64 6.67
N GLU A 136 0.82 28.36 6.28
CA GLU A 136 1.55 27.30 6.97
C GLU A 136 3.07 27.48 6.83
N TYR A 137 3.55 27.90 5.67
CA TYR A 137 4.96 28.24 5.46
C TYR A 137 5.42 29.30 6.48
N ARG A 138 4.74 30.45 6.52
CA ARG A 138 5.07 31.54 7.45
C ARG A 138 4.95 31.16 8.92
N ARG A 139 4.09 30.20 9.25
CA ARG A 139 3.92 29.70 10.62
C ARG A 139 5.08 28.78 11.04
N LEU A 140 5.62 28.01 10.10
CA LEU A 140 6.64 26.99 10.36
C LEU A 140 8.06 27.52 10.17
N THR A 141 8.25 28.54 9.34
CA THR A 141 9.58 29.09 9.08
C THR A 141 9.99 30.11 10.12
N LYS A 142 11.27 30.08 10.50
CA LYS A 142 11.87 31.09 11.37
C LYS A 142 12.14 32.38 10.62
N TYR A 143 12.51 32.26 9.35
CA TYR A 143 12.76 33.38 8.45
C TYR A 143 11.68 33.43 7.38
N LEU A 144 11.29 34.64 6.98
CA LEU A 144 10.30 34.83 5.90
C LEU A 144 10.82 34.31 4.55
N GLU A 145 12.15 34.26 4.38
CA GLU A 145 12.84 33.83 3.16
C GLU A 145 14.06 32.97 3.53
N GLY A 146 14.48 32.10 2.61
CA GLY A 146 15.74 31.36 2.71
C GLY A 146 15.77 30.21 3.74
N ASP A 147 14.66 29.87 4.37
CA ASP A 147 14.60 28.83 5.42
C ASP A 147 14.62 27.39 4.85
N ILE A 148 14.45 27.24 3.53
CA ILE A 148 14.55 25.96 2.83
C ILE A 148 15.67 26.04 1.80
N PHE A 149 16.60 25.09 1.87
CA PHE A 149 17.70 25.00 0.92
C PHE A 149 17.24 24.72 -0.52
N ALA A 150 17.98 25.26 -1.47
CA ALA A 150 17.77 24.95 -2.88
C ALA A 150 18.13 23.48 -3.16
N GLY A 151 17.31 22.79 -3.95
CA GLY A 151 17.51 21.38 -4.21
C GLY A 151 16.29 20.65 -4.73
N TYR A 152 16.38 19.32 -4.76
CA TYR A 152 15.28 18.44 -5.13
C TYR A 152 14.68 17.78 -3.91
N TYR A 153 13.35 17.89 -3.80
CA TYR A 153 12.56 17.32 -2.73
C TYR A 153 11.54 16.34 -3.30
N GLN A 154 11.21 15.33 -2.51
CA GLN A 154 10.18 14.35 -2.85
C GLN A 154 9.02 14.51 -1.87
N VAL A 155 7.85 14.88 -2.40
CA VAL A 155 6.63 15.08 -1.62
C VAL A 155 5.62 14.05 -2.10
N SER A 156 4.95 13.34 -1.19
CA SER A 156 3.90 12.36 -1.51
C SER A 156 2.57 12.85 -0.99
#